data_AF-A0A424YUV5-F1
#
_entry.id   AF-A0A424YUV5-F1
#
_cell.length_a   1.000
_cell.length_b   1.000
_cell.length_c   1.000
_cell.angle_alpha   90.00
_cell.angle_beta   90.00
_cell.angle_gamma   90.00
#
_symmetry.space_group_name_H-M   'P 1'
#
loop_
_entity.id
_entity.type
_entity.pdbx_description
1 polymer ?
#
loop_
_entity_poly.entity_id
_entity_poly.type
_entity_poly.pdbx_seq_one_letter_code
_entity_poly.pdbx_strand_id
1 'polypeptide(L)'
;IDIPVVEIVSLNDILKESEGDSRNKIVAGIHVDIKGDVNGGMLLLFPKFSALSFSDILTKKSVGTTSILEEIHITKLENMGFQLCSSYMKAINEFIGLELKLQETLIKVDMDGITDFISDEMKGLADEFIVIRNECFVPSTNSRHKFNMLFEPDASDTILTAVMQKMMG
;
A
#
# COMPACT_ATOMS: atom_id res chain seq x y z
N ILE A 1 -9.26 -10.54 1.33
CA ILE A 1 -8.69 -9.70 0.24
C ILE A 1 -9.01 -10.44 -1.04
N ASP A 2 -9.69 -9.78 -1.96
CA ASP A 2 -10.04 -10.35 -3.27
C ASP A 2 -8.79 -10.44 -4.15
N ILE A 3 -8.89 -11.10 -5.32
CA ILE A 3 -7.75 -11.19 -6.25
C ILE A 3 -7.39 -9.76 -6.68
N PRO A 4 -6.16 -9.29 -6.38
CA PRO A 4 -5.78 -7.92 -6.68
C PRO A 4 -5.60 -7.73 -8.19
N VAL A 5 -5.77 -6.48 -8.63
CA VAL A 5 -5.51 -6.07 -10.02
C VAL A 5 -4.14 -5.40 -10.06
N VAL A 6 -3.30 -5.79 -11.01
CA VAL A 6 -1.95 -5.25 -11.21
C VAL A 6 -1.93 -4.43 -12.49
N GLU A 7 -1.51 -3.17 -12.40
CA GLU A 7 -1.51 -2.20 -13.50
C GLU A 7 -0.22 -1.39 -13.49
N ILE A 8 0.17 -0.87 -14.66
CA ILE A 8 1.21 0.16 -14.78
C ILE A 8 0.48 1.50 -14.86
N VAL A 9 0.82 2.43 -13.97
CA VAL A 9 0.14 3.73 -13.84
C VAL A 9 1.16 4.84 -13.75
N SER A 10 0.90 5.98 -14.40
CA SER A 10 1.79 7.13 -14.33
C SER A 10 1.74 7.80 -12.95
N LEU A 11 2.85 8.42 -12.52
CA LEU A 11 2.89 9.18 -11.26
C LEU A 11 1.81 10.27 -11.23
N ASN A 12 1.59 10.97 -12.35
CA ASN A 12 0.58 12.02 -12.45
C ASN A 12 -0.84 11.47 -12.22
N ASP A 13 -1.16 10.29 -12.74
CA ASP A 13 -2.46 9.65 -12.53
C ASP A 13 -2.62 9.22 -11.07
N ILE A 14 -1.56 8.68 -10.44
CA ILE A 14 -1.56 8.34 -9.01
C ILE A 14 -1.83 9.58 -8.15
N LEU A 15 -1.15 10.70 -8.42
CA LEU A 15 -1.34 11.96 -7.68
C LEU A 15 -2.75 12.55 -7.89
N LYS A 16 -3.28 12.45 -9.11
CA LYS A 16 -4.66 12.88 -9.40
C LYS A 16 -5.70 12.00 -8.71
N GLU A 17 -5.49 10.69 -8.70
CA GLU A 17 -6.33 9.75 -7.95
C GLU A 17 -6.23 10.00 -6.43
N SER A 18 -5.05 10.42 -5.93
CA SER A 18 -4.84 10.64 -4.51
C SER A 18 -5.62 11.83 -3.96
N GLU A 19 -5.83 12.86 -4.78
CA GLU A 19 -6.67 14.00 -4.42
C GLU A 19 -8.14 13.61 -4.22
N GLY A 20 -8.65 12.73 -5.09
CA GLY A 20 -9.95 12.04 -4.97
C GLY A 20 -11.15 12.93 -4.62
N ASP A 21 -12.28 12.28 -4.30
CA ASP A 21 -13.40 12.94 -3.59
C ASP A 21 -13.21 12.83 -2.07
N SER A 22 -14.12 13.41 -1.28
CA SER A 22 -14.01 13.41 0.18
C SER A 22 -13.92 12.03 0.84
N ARG A 23 -14.31 10.93 0.17
CA ARG A 23 -14.20 9.55 0.68
C ARG A 23 -13.00 8.80 0.11
N ASN A 24 -12.68 9.06 -1.15
CA ASN A 24 -11.65 8.36 -1.90
C ASN A 24 -10.26 9.02 -1.82
N LYS A 25 -10.20 10.27 -1.35
CA LYS A 25 -8.96 10.97 -1.07
C LYS A 25 -8.04 10.13 -0.20
N ILE A 26 -6.77 10.05 -0.58
CA ILE A 26 -5.75 9.29 0.14
C ILE A 26 -5.24 10.13 1.31
N VAL A 27 -5.43 9.61 2.52
CA VAL A 27 -5.13 10.32 3.77
C VAL A 27 -4.08 9.62 4.62
N ALA A 28 -3.71 8.40 4.27
CA ALA A 28 -2.66 7.66 4.97
C ALA A 28 -1.79 6.91 3.96
N GLY A 29 -0.48 7.04 4.14
CA GLY A 29 0.56 6.46 3.31
C GLY A 29 1.57 5.77 4.21
N ILE A 30 1.96 4.54 3.87
CA ILE A 30 3.01 3.79 4.58
C ILE A 30 4.07 3.43 3.56
N HIS A 31 5.24 4.04 3.66
CA HIS A 31 6.43 3.59 2.95
C HIS A 31 7.09 2.47 3.75
N VAL A 32 7.49 1.40 3.07
CA VAL A 32 8.14 0.23 3.65
C VAL A 32 9.40 -0.07 2.87
N ASP A 33 10.54 -0.05 3.56
CA ASP A 33 11.82 -0.39 2.96
C ASP A 33 11.94 -1.90 2.69
N ILE A 34 12.50 -2.22 1.53
CA ILE A 34 12.85 -3.56 1.09
C ILE A 34 14.37 -3.65 0.95
N LYS A 35 14.96 -4.70 1.52
CA LYS A 35 16.38 -5.05 1.41
C LYS A 35 16.57 -6.52 1.08
N GLY A 36 17.74 -6.85 0.54
CA GLY A 36 18.14 -8.23 0.24
C GLY A 36 18.67 -8.32 -1.18
N ASP A 37 18.17 -9.31 -1.94
CA ASP A 37 18.49 -9.45 -3.36
C ASP A 37 18.08 -8.23 -4.18
N VAL A 38 17.06 -7.50 -3.70
CA VAL A 38 16.66 -6.21 -4.24
C VAL A 38 16.54 -5.20 -3.11
N ASN A 39 16.97 -3.98 -3.39
CA ASN A 39 16.80 -2.84 -2.51
C ASN A 39 15.83 -1.86 -3.15
N GLY A 40 14.95 -1.29 -2.36
CA GLY A 40 13.96 -0.31 -2.80
C GLY A 40 12.88 -0.18 -1.73
N GLY A 41 11.69 0.23 -2.14
CA GLY A 41 10.57 0.44 -1.24
C GLY A 41 9.24 0.03 -1.83
N MET A 42 8.24 -0.01 -0.95
CA MET A 42 6.85 -0.16 -1.32
C MET A 42 6.00 0.85 -0.57
N LEU A 43 5.13 1.56 -1.30
CA LEU A 43 4.24 2.56 -0.75
C LEU A 43 2.80 2.03 -0.72
N LEU A 44 2.18 2.03 0.47
CA LEU A 44 0.80 1.63 0.68
C LEU A 44 -0.06 2.87 0.85
N LEU A 45 -1.12 2.97 0.07
CA LEU A 45 -2.01 4.13 0.07
C LEU A 45 -3.42 3.74 0.50
N PHE A 46 -3.92 4.45 1.51
CA PHE A 46 -5.24 4.22 2.08
C PHE A 46 -6.16 5.43 1.86
N PRO A 47 -7.26 5.25 1.12
CA PRO A 47 -8.35 6.21 1.08
C PRO A 47 -8.94 6.48 2.46
N LYS A 48 -9.48 7.69 2.67
CA LYS A 48 -10.08 8.13 3.93
C LYS A 48 -11.09 7.14 4.50
N PHE A 49 -12.01 6.67 3.67
CA PHE A 49 -13.00 5.70 4.12
C PHE A 49 -12.36 4.40 4.63
N SER A 50 -11.37 3.87 3.91
CA SER A 50 -10.65 2.66 4.31
C SER A 50 -9.83 2.87 5.57
N ALA A 51 -9.06 3.96 5.67
CA ALA A 51 -8.20 4.24 6.81
C ALA A 51 -9.00 4.36 8.12
N LEU A 52 -10.12 5.10 8.09
CA LEU A 52 -11.01 5.24 9.25
C LEU A 52 -11.69 3.91 9.62
N SER A 53 -12.16 3.16 8.62
CA SER A 53 -12.82 1.87 8.86
C SER A 53 -11.87 0.82 9.41
N PHE A 54 -10.65 0.72 8.86
CA PHE A 54 -9.63 -0.17 9.40
C PHE A 54 -9.23 0.24 10.81
N SER A 55 -9.13 1.54 11.10
CA SER A 55 -8.90 2.03 12.45
C SER A 55 -9.97 1.55 13.44
N ASP A 56 -11.26 1.66 13.08
CA ASP A 56 -12.36 1.15 13.91
C ASP A 56 -12.21 -0.36 14.16
N ILE A 57 -11.98 -1.15 13.10
CA ILE A 57 -11.82 -2.60 13.19
C ILE A 57 -10.63 -2.98 14.09
N LEU A 58 -9.47 -2.38 13.86
CA LEU A 58 -8.24 -2.66 14.61
C LEU A 58 -8.34 -2.24 16.08
N THR A 59 -9.17 -1.25 16.40
CA THR A 59 -9.45 -0.82 17.77
C THR A 59 -10.67 -1.50 18.39
N LYS A 60 -11.30 -2.46 17.69
CA LYS A 60 -12.52 -3.17 18.12
C LYS A 60 -13.70 -2.24 18.38
N LYS A 61 -13.80 -1.14 17.63
CA LYS A 61 -14.95 -0.24 17.59
C LYS A 61 -15.89 -0.59 16.44
N SER A 62 -17.09 -0.01 16.46
CA SER A 62 -18.01 -0.13 15.32
C SER A 62 -17.50 0.71 14.16
N VAL A 63 -17.62 0.21 12.93
CA VAL A 63 -17.19 0.95 11.74
C VAL A 63 -18.00 2.24 11.57
N GLY A 64 -17.31 3.34 11.26
CA GLY A 64 -17.86 4.68 11.12
C GLY A 64 -17.86 5.49 12.42
N THR A 65 -17.27 4.98 13.50
CA THR A 65 -17.19 5.73 14.77
C THR A 65 -15.96 6.63 14.85
N THR A 66 -14.90 6.31 14.11
CA THR A 66 -13.69 7.12 14.04
C THR A 66 -13.81 8.18 12.95
N SER A 67 -13.62 9.44 13.30
CA SER A 67 -13.55 10.57 12.36
C SER A 67 -12.16 11.19 12.23
N ILE A 68 -11.28 10.93 13.21
CA ILE A 68 -9.92 11.45 13.30
C ILE A 68 -8.99 10.28 13.62
N LEU A 69 -7.87 10.20 12.90
CA LEU A 69 -6.81 9.23 13.19
C LEU A 69 -5.88 9.84 14.26
N GLU A 70 -5.79 9.15 15.40
CA GLU A 70 -4.98 9.52 16.55
C GLU A 70 -3.78 8.55 16.60
N GLU A 71 -2.83 8.78 17.49
CA GLU A 71 -1.61 7.98 17.59
C GLU A 71 -1.87 6.47 17.64
N ILE A 72 -2.84 6.02 18.46
CA ILE A 72 -3.21 4.60 18.53
C ILE A 72 -3.75 4.04 17.20
N HIS A 73 -4.47 4.87 16.43
CA HIS A 73 -5.00 4.51 15.12
C HIS A 73 -3.85 4.40 14.11
N ILE A 74 -2.93 5.37 14.12
CA ILE A 74 -1.76 5.43 13.24
C ILE A 74 -0.86 4.21 13.46
N THR A 75 -0.48 3.91 14.70
CA THR A 75 0.35 2.73 15.03
C THR A 75 -0.32 1.43 14.61
N LYS A 76 -1.64 1.30 14.76
CA LYS A 76 -2.38 0.11 14.33
C LYS A 76 -2.40 -0.03 12.82
N LEU A 77 -2.63 1.05 12.08
CA LEU A 77 -2.59 1.08 10.62
C LEU A 77 -1.20 0.74 10.09
N GLU A 78 -0.16 1.30 10.68
CA GLU A 78 1.24 1.02 10.32
C GLU A 78 1.57 -0.47 10.48
N ASN A 79 1.28 -1.04 11.65
CA ASN A 79 1.48 -2.47 11.91
C ASN A 79 0.68 -3.36 10.94
N MET A 80 -0.58 -3.00 10.65
CA MET A 80 -1.39 -3.74 9.69
C MET A 80 -0.75 -3.67 8.29
N GLY A 81 -0.34 -2.48 7.85
CA GLY A 81 0.34 -2.27 6.58
C GLY A 81 1.59 -3.13 6.46
N PHE A 82 2.49 -3.06 7.45
CA PHE A 82 3.71 -3.87 7.47
C PHE A 82 3.43 -5.37 7.39
N GLN A 83 2.45 -5.88 8.13
CA GLN A 83 2.09 -7.31 8.09
C GLN A 83 1.47 -7.73 6.74
N LEU A 84 0.69 -6.84 6.11
CA LEU A 84 0.17 -7.06 4.75
C LEU A 84 1.34 -7.17 3.76
N CYS A 85 2.27 -6.20 3.80
CA CYS A 85 3.48 -6.22 2.98
C CYS A 85 4.28 -7.50 3.19
N SER A 86 4.45 -7.92 4.44
CA SER A 86 5.24 -9.10 4.78
C SER A 86 4.64 -10.36 4.17
N SER A 87 3.32 -10.46 4.22
CA SER A 87 2.58 -11.57 3.61
C SER A 87 2.71 -11.59 2.08
N TYR A 88 2.60 -10.42 1.43
CA TYR A 88 2.85 -10.27 -0.01
C TYR A 88 4.28 -10.65 -0.38
N MET A 89 5.26 -10.13 0.35
CA MET A 89 6.68 -10.36 0.09
C MET A 89 7.05 -11.83 0.26
N LYS A 90 6.49 -12.49 1.28
CA LYS A 90 6.68 -13.93 1.48
C LYS A 90 6.18 -14.74 0.29
N ALA A 91 4.98 -14.44 -0.21
CA ALA A 91 4.43 -15.12 -1.38
C ALA A 91 5.27 -14.88 -2.64
N ILE A 92 5.78 -13.66 -2.83
CA ILE A 92 6.72 -13.33 -3.91
C ILE A 92 7.99 -14.15 -3.77
N ASN A 93 8.67 -14.12 -2.61
CA ASN A 93 9.90 -14.87 -2.36
C ASN A 93 9.72 -16.38 -2.62
N GLU A 94 8.64 -16.98 -2.12
CA GLU A 94 8.32 -18.39 -2.37
C GLU A 94 8.11 -18.66 -3.87
N PHE A 95 7.50 -17.71 -4.59
CA PHE A 95 7.26 -17.83 -6.01
C PHE A 95 8.52 -17.63 -6.84
N ILE A 96 9.34 -16.61 -6.65
CA ILE A 96 10.50 -16.35 -7.54
C ILE A 96 11.84 -16.90 -7.02
N GLY A 97 11.89 -17.32 -5.75
CA GLY A 97 13.12 -17.83 -5.12
C GLY A 97 14.12 -16.75 -4.72
N LEU A 98 13.68 -15.49 -4.60
CA LEU A 98 14.49 -14.39 -4.06
C LEU A 98 14.32 -14.27 -2.54
N GLU A 99 15.27 -13.60 -1.90
CA GLU A 99 15.24 -13.22 -0.48
C GLU A 99 15.03 -11.70 -0.35
N LEU A 100 13.77 -11.28 -0.38
CA LEU A 100 13.35 -9.90 -0.11
C LEU A 100 12.87 -9.76 1.34
N LYS A 101 13.45 -8.82 2.09
CA LYS A 101 13.14 -8.56 3.51
C LYS A 101 12.64 -7.14 3.70
N LEU A 102 11.54 -7.02 4.43
CA LEU A 102 11.05 -5.72 4.88
C LEU A 102 11.90 -5.22 6.05
N GLN A 103 12.15 -3.92 6.10
CA GLN A 103 12.92 -3.25 7.15
C GLN A 103 12.04 -2.26 7.91
N GLU A 104 12.36 -0.98 7.79
CA GLU A 104 11.71 0.11 8.50
C GLU A 104 10.47 0.58 7.73
N THR A 105 9.58 1.25 8.44
CA THR A 105 8.40 1.90 7.86
C THR A 105 8.37 3.36 8.22
N LEU A 106 7.83 4.15 7.29
CA LEU A 106 7.48 5.54 7.53
C LEU A 106 5.99 5.73 7.21
N ILE A 107 5.20 6.08 8.21
CA ILE A 107 3.78 6.40 8.03
C ILE A 107 3.54 7.91 8.04
N LYS A 108 2.81 8.39 7.02
CA LYS A 108 2.26 9.74 6.97
C LYS A 108 0.74 9.68 6.98
N VAL A 109 0.13 10.49 7.85
CA VAL A 109 -1.33 10.65 7.91
C VAL A 109 -1.70 12.13 7.87
N ASP A 110 -2.63 12.48 6.99
CA ASP A 110 -3.24 13.80 6.90
C ASP A 110 -4.67 13.66 6.35
N MET A 111 -5.66 14.08 7.13
CA MET A 111 -7.09 13.95 6.77
C MET A 111 -7.50 14.85 5.59
N ASP A 112 -6.69 15.84 5.24
CA ASP A 112 -6.86 16.72 4.07
C ASP A 112 -6.12 16.23 2.83
N GLY A 113 -5.32 15.15 2.97
CA GLY A 113 -4.66 14.45 1.89
C GLY A 113 -3.14 14.42 2.05
N ILE A 114 -2.50 13.39 1.50
CA ILE A 114 -1.04 13.19 1.58
C ILE A 114 -0.34 13.22 0.22
N THR A 115 -0.91 13.94 -0.76
CA THR A 115 -0.38 14.02 -2.13
C THR A 115 1.08 14.50 -2.16
N ASP A 116 1.45 15.47 -1.32
CA ASP A 116 2.83 15.97 -1.22
C ASP A 116 3.79 14.86 -0.78
N PHE A 117 3.40 14.06 0.22
CA PHE A 117 4.20 12.91 0.66
C PHE A 117 4.35 11.86 -0.44
N ILE A 118 3.29 11.56 -1.19
CA ILE A 118 3.37 10.64 -2.33
C ILE A 118 4.35 11.18 -3.38
N SER A 119 4.27 12.48 -3.68
CA SER A 119 5.20 13.13 -4.61
C SER A 119 6.63 13.06 -4.08
N ASP A 120 6.87 13.39 -2.81
CA ASP A 120 8.24 13.42 -2.25
C ASP A 120 8.91 12.03 -2.26
N GLU A 121 8.15 10.98 -1.93
CA GLU A 121 8.68 9.61 -1.93
C GLU A 121 8.91 9.06 -3.34
N MET A 122 8.08 9.44 -4.32
CA MET A 122 8.07 8.79 -5.64
C MET A 122 8.75 9.61 -6.74
N LYS A 123 8.87 10.93 -6.57
CA LYS A 123 9.36 11.83 -7.63
C LYS A 123 10.82 11.60 -7.94
N GLY A 124 11.11 11.43 -9.22
CA GLY A 124 12.46 11.18 -9.72
C GLY A 124 12.89 9.72 -9.66
N LEU A 125 12.05 8.83 -9.12
CA LEU A 125 12.27 7.39 -9.22
C LEU A 125 11.89 6.87 -10.62
N ALA A 126 10.69 7.18 -11.09
CA ALA A 126 10.23 6.89 -12.45
C ALA A 126 9.00 7.74 -12.83
N ASP A 127 8.60 7.67 -14.10
CA ASP A 127 7.36 8.25 -14.61
C ASP A 127 6.15 7.29 -14.46
N GLU A 128 6.41 5.98 -14.42
CA GLU A 128 5.41 4.91 -14.33
C GLU A 128 5.75 3.94 -13.20
N PHE A 129 4.73 3.42 -12.53
CA PHE A 129 4.85 2.53 -11.38
C PHE A 129 3.92 1.33 -11.53
N ILE A 130 4.36 0.17 -11.01
CA ILE A 130 3.46 -0.97 -10.83
C ILE A 130 2.58 -0.71 -9.61
N VAL A 131 1.27 -0.67 -9.84
CA VAL A 131 0.25 -0.50 -8.81
C VAL A 131 -0.55 -1.78 -8.64
N ILE A 132 -0.55 -2.31 -7.42
CA ILE A 132 -1.43 -3.40 -7.00
C ILE A 132 -2.67 -2.81 -6.33
N ARG A 133 -3.80 -2.82 -7.03
CA ARG A 133 -5.08 -2.37 -6.51
C ARG A 133 -5.75 -3.50 -5.72
N ASN A 134 -5.98 -3.25 -4.44
CA ASN A 134 -6.56 -4.24 -3.53
C ASN A 134 -7.99 -3.84 -3.13
N GLU A 135 -8.85 -4.84 -3.03
CA GLU A 135 -10.15 -4.72 -2.36
C GLU A 135 -10.26 -5.78 -1.25
N CYS A 136 -10.77 -5.36 -0.10
CA CYS A 136 -10.97 -6.19 1.07
C CYS A 136 -12.43 -6.14 1.50
N PHE A 137 -13.09 -7.29 1.51
CA PHE A 137 -14.41 -7.45 2.12
C PHE A 137 -14.28 -7.81 3.60
N VAL A 138 -15.00 -7.07 4.45
CA VAL A 138 -15.09 -7.32 5.90
C VAL A 138 -16.49 -7.86 6.21
N PRO A 139 -16.64 -9.17 6.49
CA PRO A 139 -17.95 -9.79 6.67
C PRO A 139 -18.73 -9.26 7.87
N SER A 140 -18.04 -8.95 8.97
CA SER A 140 -18.68 -8.46 10.21
C SER A 140 -19.41 -7.13 10.04
N THR A 141 -19.02 -6.34 9.05
CA THR A 141 -19.56 -5.00 8.78
C THR A 141 -20.19 -4.91 7.38
N ASN A 142 -20.17 -6.01 6.61
CA ASN A 142 -20.61 -6.09 5.22
C ASN A 142 -20.07 -4.92 4.37
N SER A 143 -18.80 -4.57 4.55
CA SER A 143 -18.16 -3.41 3.93
C SER A 143 -16.99 -3.82 3.04
N ARG A 144 -16.76 -3.04 1.98
CA ARG A 144 -15.62 -3.18 1.07
C ARG A 144 -14.66 -2.00 1.26
N HIS A 145 -13.38 -2.31 1.35
CA HIS A 145 -12.32 -1.33 1.58
C HIS A 145 -11.25 -1.50 0.51
N LYS A 146 -10.78 -0.36 -0.02
CA LYS A 146 -9.73 -0.32 -1.03
C LYS A 146 -8.43 0.17 -0.43
N PHE A 147 -7.32 -0.32 -0.95
CA PHE A 147 -5.99 0.23 -0.70
C PHE A 147 -5.09 -0.16 -1.88
N ASN A 148 -4.06 0.64 -2.13
CA ASN A 148 -3.14 0.39 -3.23
C ASN A 148 -1.75 0.13 -2.67
N MET A 149 -0.98 -0.72 -3.35
CA MET A 149 0.45 -0.88 -3.11
C MET A 149 1.20 -0.48 -4.37
N LEU A 150 2.26 0.30 -4.22
CA LEU A 150 3.13 0.75 -5.30
C LEU A 150 4.53 0.26 -5.01
N PHE A 151 5.15 -0.41 -5.98
CA PHE A 151 6.57 -0.80 -5.87
C PHE A 151 7.43 0.27 -6.50
N GLU A 152 8.56 0.57 -5.84
CA GLU A 152 9.58 1.39 -6.48
C GLU A 152 10.15 0.66 -7.73
N PRO A 153 10.62 1.42 -8.74
CA PRO A 153 11.01 0.87 -10.04
C PRO A 153 12.05 -0.24 -9.94
N ASP A 154 13.13 -0.02 -9.19
CA ASP A 154 14.22 -0.98 -9.00
C ASP A 154 13.73 -2.32 -8.42
N ALA A 155 12.81 -2.25 -7.45
CA ALA A 155 12.14 -3.42 -6.87
C ALA A 155 11.27 -4.13 -7.91
N SER A 156 10.47 -3.35 -8.63
CA SER A 156 9.47 -3.84 -9.56
C SER A 156 10.10 -4.53 -10.79
N ASP A 157 11.16 -3.97 -11.37
CA ASP A 157 11.85 -4.51 -12.54
C ASP A 157 12.47 -5.88 -12.26
N THR A 158 13.08 -6.02 -11.08
CA THR A 158 13.71 -7.28 -10.68
C THR A 158 12.67 -8.35 -10.39
N ILE A 159 11.60 -8.00 -9.67
CA ILE A 159 10.49 -8.92 -9.38
C ILE A 159 9.84 -9.39 -10.68
N LEU A 160 9.52 -8.47 -11.60
CA LEU A 160 8.94 -8.82 -12.91
C LEU A 160 9.85 -9.74 -13.71
N THR A 161 11.14 -9.41 -13.79
CA THR A 161 12.14 -10.22 -14.51
C THR A 161 12.16 -11.66 -13.98
N ALA A 162 12.17 -11.81 -12.65
CA ALA A 162 12.21 -13.13 -12.02
C ALA A 162 10.90 -13.92 -12.22
N VAL A 163 9.74 -13.24 -12.18
CA VAL A 163 8.44 -13.84 -12.50
C VAL A 163 8.43 -14.35 -13.95
N MET A 164 8.87 -13.52 -14.90
CA MET A 164 8.91 -13.88 -16.33
C MET A 164 9.79 -15.09 -16.58
N GLN A 165 10.99 -15.14 -15.99
CA GLN A 165 11.90 -16.28 -16.10
C GLN A 165 11.27 -17.57 -15.60
N LYS A 166 10.57 -17.53 -14.46
CA LYS A 166 9.93 -18.72 -13.88
C LYS A 166 8.68 -19.17 -14.64
N MET A 167 7.98 -18.26 -15.32
CA MET A 167 6.84 -18.63 -16.17
C MET A 167 7.27 -19.24 -17.51
N MET A 168 8.50 -18.96 -17.96
CA MET A 168 9.04 -19.46 -19.23
C MET A 168 9.78 -20.81 -19.10
N GLY A 169 10.09 -21.25 -17.89
CA GLY A 169 10.76 -22.54 -17.60
C GLY A 169 9.79 -23.60 -17.10
#